data_AF-T0F0E5-F1
#
_entry.id   AF-T0F0E5-F1
#
_cell.length_a   1.000
_cell.length_b   1.000
_cell.length_c   1.000
_cell.angle_alpha   90.00
_cell.angle_beta   90.00
_cell.angle_gamma   90.00
#
_symmetry.space_group_name_H-M   'P 1'
#
loop_
_entity.id
_entity.type
_entity.pdbx_description
1 polymer ?
#
loop_
_entity_poly.entity_id
_entity_poly.type
_entity_poly.pdbx_seq_one_letter_code
_entity_poly.pdbx_strand_id
1 'polypeptide(L)'
;MLQTPDKNSGTLYVIRPIVTQMAIWSYSFRLYKYRGNFKTDKNPQEIGTIRLSNGSFFLENLPEGFYKLTLNSDESVEKIFKLKNEEVCFLEFIIFSKSEFSGPEYFLKEIEKETALTYLLEDKKLIREPSKIYLEASK
;
A
#
# COMPACT_ATOMS: atom_id res chain seq x y z
N MET A 1 -12.39 11.71 1.19
CA MET A 1 -11.58 12.94 1.37
C MET A 1 -10.15 12.52 1.63
N LEU A 2 -9.17 13.12 0.95
CA LEU A 2 -7.75 12.94 1.31
C LEU A 2 -7.53 13.44 2.73
N GLN A 3 -6.96 12.60 3.58
CA GLN A 3 -6.43 13.05 4.86
C GLN A 3 -5.18 13.89 4.64
N THR A 4 -5.11 15.00 5.34
CA THR A 4 -3.90 15.82 5.46
C THR A 4 -2.94 15.08 6.38
N PRO A 5 -1.65 14.91 6.01
CA PRO A 5 -0.67 14.30 6.89
C PRO A 5 -0.54 15.08 8.21
N ASP A 6 -0.35 14.39 9.32
CA ASP A 6 0.06 15.05 10.57
C ASP A 6 1.49 15.59 10.42
N LYS A 7 1.80 16.70 11.10
CA LYS A 7 3.13 17.36 11.02
C LYS A 7 4.32 16.44 11.34
N ASN A 8 4.09 15.35 12.07
CA ASN A 8 5.13 14.42 12.54
C ASN A 8 5.05 13.04 11.86
N SER A 9 4.32 12.93 10.74
CA SER A 9 4.15 11.68 10.00
C SER A 9 4.02 11.95 8.52
N GLY A 10 4.30 10.95 7.69
CA GLY A 10 3.75 10.92 6.35
C GLY A 10 2.55 10.00 6.27
N THR A 11 1.80 10.10 5.18
CA THR A 11 0.58 9.33 4.96
C THR A 11 0.78 8.34 3.82
N LEU A 12 0.52 7.06 4.08
CA LEU A 12 0.51 6.00 3.07
C LEU A 12 -0.91 5.71 2.63
N TYR A 13 -1.15 5.76 1.32
CA TYR A 13 -2.31 5.18 0.66
C TYR A 13 -1.88 3.94 -0.12
N VAL A 14 -2.64 2.85 0.01
CA VAL A 14 -2.53 1.69 -0.88
C VAL A 14 -3.90 1.47 -1.51
N ILE A 15 -3.98 1.63 -2.82
CA ILE A 15 -5.22 1.70 -3.58
C ILE A 15 -5.34 0.47 -4.48
N ARG A 16 -6.51 -0.15 -4.46
CA ARG A 16 -6.91 -1.14 -5.45
C ARG A 16 -8.17 -0.65 -6.18
N PRO A 17 -8.03 -0.12 -7.40
CA PRO A 17 -9.17 0.36 -8.19
C PRO A 17 -10.07 -0.81 -8.62
N ILE A 18 -11.28 -0.50 -9.07
CA ILE A 18 -12.22 -1.51 -9.56
C ILE A 18 -11.80 -1.95 -10.96
N VAL A 19 -11.36 -3.20 -11.10
CA VAL A 19 -11.08 -3.81 -12.42
C VAL A 19 -11.96 -5.05 -12.61
N THR A 20 -12.66 -5.09 -13.75
CA THR A 20 -13.83 -5.97 -14.01
C THR A 20 -13.51 -7.46 -14.14
N GLN A 21 -12.25 -7.86 -14.28
CA GLN A 21 -11.91 -9.24 -14.70
C GLN A 21 -11.44 -10.17 -13.55
N MET A 22 -11.04 -9.65 -12.38
CA MET A 22 -10.57 -10.45 -11.22
C MET A 22 -11.15 -9.92 -9.89
N ALA A 23 -12.44 -9.61 -9.93
CA ALA A 23 -13.16 -8.69 -9.05
C ALA A 23 -13.55 -9.20 -7.64
N ILE A 24 -13.22 -10.44 -7.25
CA ILE A 24 -13.85 -11.08 -6.06
C ILE A 24 -12.88 -11.34 -4.90
N TRP A 25 -11.58 -11.47 -5.16
CA TRP A 25 -10.61 -11.88 -4.14
C TRP A 25 -10.13 -10.69 -3.31
N SER A 26 -9.94 -10.86 -1.99
CA SER A 26 -9.15 -9.93 -1.18
C SER A 26 -7.69 -10.35 -1.18
N TYR A 27 -6.78 -9.39 -1.19
CA TYR A 27 -5.34 -9.62 -1.06
C TYR A 27 -4.83 -9.10 0.27
N SER A 28 -3.82 -9.76 0.83
CA SER A 28 -3.17 -9.37 2.08
C SER A 28 -1.73 -8.98 1.80
N PHE A 29 -1.31 -7.86 2.35
CA PHE A 29 0.06 -7.35 2.27
C PHE A 29 0.66 -7.28 3.67
N ARG A 30 1.97 -7.47 3.75
CA ARG A 30 2.76 -7.25 4.95
C ARG A 30 3.54 -5.94 4.80
N LEU A 31 3.42 -5.06 5.78
CA LEU A 31 4.10 -3.77 5.83
C LEU A 31 5.26 -3.87 6.81
N TYR A 32 6.44 -3.49 6.36
CA TYR A 32 7.67 -3.50 7.14
C TYR A 32 8.27 -2.11 7.24
N LYS A 33 8.92 -1.82 8.38
CA LYS A 33 9.72 -0.62 8.61
C LYS A 33 11.19 -0.99 8.77
N TYR A 34 12.07 -0.31 8.04
CA TYR A 34 13.51 -0.43 8.24
C TYR A 34 13.94 0.43 9.45
N ARG A 35 14.90 -0.05 10.23
CA ARG A 35 15.48 0.71 11.37
C ARG A 35 16.30 1.92 10.91
N GLY A 36 16.81 1.87 9.69
CA GLY A 36 17.57 2.94 9.04
C GLY A 36 17.22 3.00 7.57
N ASN A 37 18.15 2.56 6.71
CA ASN A 37 17.92 2.49 5.26
C ASN A 37 17.86 1.03 4.76
N PHE A 38 17.25 0.86 3.59
CA PHE A 38 17.04 -0.46 2.97
C PHE A 38 18.33 -1.12 2.41
N LYS A 39 19.44 -0.39 2.29
CA LYS A 39 20.72 -0.95 1.80
C LYS A 39 21.46 -1.69 2.91
N THR A 40 21.41 -1.16 4.13
CA THR A 40 22.16 -1.66 5.29
C THR A 40 21.34 -2.60 6.17
N ASP A 41 20.03 -2.34 6.29
CA ASP A 41 19.13 -3.18 7.10
C ASP A 41 18.52 -4.28 6.23
N LYS A 42 18.91 -5.52 6.51
CA LYS A 42 18.45 -6.72 5.80
C LYS A 42 17.18 -7.33 6.38
N ASN A 43 16.81 -6.94 7.61
CA ASN A 43 15.73 -7.56 8.36
C ASN A 43 14.78 -6.47 8.89
N PRO A 44 14.02 -5.81 7.99
CA PRO A 44 13.06 -4.80 8.43
C PRO A 44 11.99 -5.43 9.31
N GLN A 45 11.49 -4.68 10.29
CA GLN A 45 10.50 -5.15 11.24
C GLN A 45 9.11 -5.09 10.61
N GLU A 46 8.33 -6.17 10.72
CA GLU A 46 6.92 -6.14 10.33
C GLU A 46 6.16 -5.23 11.30
N ILE A 47 5.44 -4.26 10.75
CA ILE A 47 4.67 -3.28 11.52
C ILE A 47 3.18 -3.32 11.19
N GLY A 48 2.74 -4.20 10.31
CA GLY A 48 1.32 -4.28 10.01
C GLY A 48 0.94 -5.19 8.87
N THR A 49 -0.36 -5.43 8.78
CA THR A 49 -0.98 -6.19 7.70
C THR A 49 -2.07 -5.36 7.06
N ILE A 50 -2.06 -5.27 5.74
CA ILE A 50 -3.06 -4.53 4.96
C ILE A 50 -3.90 -5.54 4.19
N ARG A 51 -5.22 -5.44 4.27
CA ARG A 51 -6.14 -6.24 3.45
C ARG A 51 -6.83 -5.32 2.46
N LEU A 52 -6.81 -5.68 1.17
CA LEU A 52 -7.48 -4.93 0.10
C LEU A 52 -8.45 -5.82 -0.66
N SER A 53 -9.74 -5.52 -0.51
CA SER A 53 -10.80 -6.04 -1.37
C SER A 53 -10.85 -5.29 -2.71
N ASN A 54 -11.60 -5.81 -3.68
CA ASN A 54 -11.77 -5.09 -4.95
C ASN A 54 -12.48 -3.74 -4.70
N GLY A 55 -12.00 -2.67 -5.32
CA GLY A 55 -12.53 -1.33 -5.07
C GLY A 55 -12.33 -0.86 -3.63
N SER A 56 -11.14 -1.05 -3.08
CA SER A 56 -10.82 -0.63 -1.72
C SER A 56 -9.49 0.10 -1.64
N PHE A 57 -9.28 0.79 -0.53
CA PHE A 57 -8.00 1.40 -0.21
C PHE A 57 -7.67 1.28 1.28
N PHE A 58 -6.39 1.27 1.58
CA PHE A 58 -5.84 1.38 2.91
C PHE A 58 -5.23 2.77 3.07
N LEU A 59 -5.29 3.29 4.31
CA LEU A 59 -4.77 4.60 4.67
C LEU A 59 -4.22 4.57 6.09
N GLU A 60 -2.95 4.98 6.25
CA GLU A 60 -2.33 5.15 7.55
C GLU A 60 -1.32 6.30 7.60
N ASN A 61 -1.24 6.95 8.76
CA ASN A 61 -0.15 7.87 9.12
C ASN A 61 1.01 7.08 9.75
N LEU A 62 2.19 7.15 9.13
CA LEU A 62 3.38 6.43 9.57
C LEU A 62 4.50 7.43 9.88
N PRO A 63 5.35 7.15 10.89
CA PRO A 63 6.52 8.00 11.15
C PRO A 63 7.42 8.11 9.93
N GLU A 64 8.25 9.15 9.84
CA GLU A 64 9.27 9.21 8.79
C GLU A 64 10.16 7.95 8.78
N GLY A 65 10.48 7.45 7.58
CA GLY A 65 11.37 6.31 7.43
C GLY A 65 11.33 5.65 6.06
N PHE A 66 12.04 4.53 5.96
CA PHE A 66 11.97 3.62 4.84
C PHE A 66 11.06 2.45 5.18
N TYR A 67 10.25 2.06 4.20
CA TYR A 67 9.24 1.02 4.34
C TYR A 67 9.32 0.03 3.18
N LYS A 68 8.86 -1.19 3.43
CA LYS A 68 8.63 -2.22 2.41
C LYS A 68 7.19 -2.71 2.53
N LEU A 69 6.49 -2.74 1.40
CA LEU A 69 5.20 -3.40 1.26
C LEU A 69 5.37 -4.62 0.37
N THR A 70 4.88 -5.78 0.78
CA THR A 70 4.97 -7.02 -0.01
C THR A 70 3.66 -7.80 0.04
N LEU A 71 3.33 -8.49 -1.04
CA LEU A 71 2.14 -9.33 -1.14
C LEU A 71 2.37 -10.64 -0.37
N ASN A 72 1.41 -11.03 0.48
CA ASN A 72 1.57 -12.22 1.32
C ASN A 72 1.63 -13.53 0.52
N SER A 73 0.91 -13.60 -0.61
CA SER A 73 0.89 -14.78 -1.47
C SER A 73 2.06 -14.87 -2.44
N ASP A 74 2.83 -13.78 -2.61
CA ASP A 74 3.96 -13.72 -3.54
C ASP A 74 4.95 -12.64 -3.08
N GLU A 75 6.03 -13.07 -2.40
CA GLU A 75 7.03 -12.15 -1.85
C GLU A 75 7.87 -11.45 -2.93
N SER A 76 7.84 -11.93 -4.18
CA SER A 76 8.52 -11.25 -5.30
C SER A 76 7.84 -9.92 -5.66
N VAL A 77 6.58 -9.75 -5.27
CA VAL A 77 5.80 -8.53 -5.43
C VAL A 77 6.08 -7.63 -4.23
N GLU A 78 7.06 -6.75 -4.38
CA GLU A 78 7.43 -5.79 -3.34
C GLU A 78 7.60 -4.37 -3.87
N LYS A 79 7.41 -3.41 -2.96
CA LYS A 79 7.72 -2.00 -3.17
C LYS A 79 8.40 -1.45 -1.93
N ILE A 80 9.63 -0.97 -2.11
CA ILE A 80 10.36 -0.18 -1.11
C ILE A 80 10.10 1.30 -1.40
N PHE A 81 9.78 2.07 -0.37
CA PHE A 81 9.50 3.50 -0.48
C PHE A 81 10.01 4.25 0.75
N LYS A 82 10.27 5.55 0.57
CA LYS A 82 10.57 6.49 1.66
C LYS A 82 9.33 7.32 1.92
N LEU A 83 9.01 7.54 3.18
CA LEU A 83 7.95 8.42 3.61
C LEU A 83 8.55 9.49 4.53
N LYS A 84 8.41 10.77 4.18
CA LYS A 84 8.81 11.88 5.06
C LYS A 84 7.61 12.48 5.77
N ASN A 85 7.88 13.27 6.80
CA ASN A 85 6.85 14.08 7.45
C ASN A 85 6.16 14.97 6.43
N GLU A 86 4.84 15.13 6.57
CA GLU A 86 4.00 15.96 5.71
C GLU A 86 3.89 15.49 4.25
N GLU A 87 4.52 14.37 3.88
CA GLU A 87 4.40 13.77 2.55
C GLU A 87 3.27 12.73 2.48
N VAL A 88 2.66 12.61 1.30
CA VAL A 88 1.70 11.55 0.99
C VAL A 88 2.31 10.63 -0.06
N CYS A 89 2.36 9.34 0.23
CA CYS A 89 2.75 8.32 -0.73
C CYS A 89 1.51 7.54 -1.19
N PHE A 90 1.30 7.46 -2.51
CA PHE A 90 0.23 6.68 -3.10
C PHE A 90 0.80 5.47 -3.82
N LEU A 91 0.40 4.28 -3.38
CA LEU A 91 0.70 3.03 -4.04
C LEU A 91 -0.57 2.47 -4.68
N GLU A 92 -0.45 1.95 -5.90
CA GLU A 92 -1.51 1.21 -6.59
C GLU A 92 -1.11 -0.27 -6.68
N PHE A 93 -2.05 -1.13 -6.30
CA PHE A 93 -1.95 -2.57 -6.52
C PHE A 93 -2.67 -2.95 -7.82
N ILE A 94 -1.90 -3.39 -8.81
CA ILE A 94 -2.40 -3.82 -10.12
C ILE A 94 -2.36 -5.33 -10.21
N ILE A 95 -3.40 -5.90 -10.81
CA ILE A 95 -3.48 -7.30 -11.18
C ILE A 95 -3.65 -7.36 -12.69
N PHE A 96 -2.71 -8.00 -13.38
CA PHE A 96 -2.75 -8.19 -14.83
C PHE A 96 -2.93 -9.67 -15.15
N SER A 97 -3.81 -10.02 -16.08
CA SER A 97 -3.90 -11.38 -16.64
C SER A 97 -3.69 -11.26 -18.14
N LYS A 98 -2.62 -11.90 -18.66
CA LYS A 98 -2.26 -11.85 -20.08
C LYS A 98 -3.12 -12.78 -20.95
N SER A 99 -3.63 -13.89 -20.40
CA SER A 99 -4.42 -14.89 -21.13
C SER A 99 -5.00 -15.97 -20.21
N GLU A 100 -5.98 -16.75 -20.70
CA GLU A 100 -6.57 -17.91 -20.01
C GLU A 100 -5.55 -19.01 -19.63
N PHE A 101 -4.36 -18.99 -20.22
CA PHE A 101 -3.29 -19.98 -20.00
C PHE A 101 -2.16 -19.49 -19.08
N SER A 102 -2.21 -18.23 -18.63
CA SER A 102 -1.19 -17.65 -17.73
C SER A 102 -1.82 -17.24 -16.40
N GLY A 103 -1.11 -17.50 -15.31
CA GLY A 103 -1.50 -17.02 -13.99
C GLY A 103 -1.52 -15.49 -13.93
N PRO A 104 -2.20 -14.90 -12.93
CA PRO A 104 -2.18 -13.45 -12.74
C PRO A 104 -0.76 -12.97 -12.41
N GLU A 105 -0.39 -11.83 -12.99
CA GLU A 105 0.79 -11.04 -12.62
C GLU A 105 0.35 -9.91 -11.68
N TYR A 106 1.17 -9.64 -10.67
CA TYR A 106 0.86 -8.67 -9.61
C TYR A 106 1.92 -7.58 -9.57
N PHE A 107 1.50 -6.33 -9.40
CA PHE A 107 2.40 -5.19 -9.33
C PHE A 107 2.00 -4.22 -8.22
N LEU A 108 3.01 -3.67 -7.54
CA LEU A 108 2.87 -2.50 -6.69
C LEU A 108 3.62 -1.35 -7.35
N LYS A 109 2.91 -0.31 -7.75
CA LYS A 109 3.53 0.91 -8.32
C LYS A 109 3.19 2.11 -7.47
N GLU A 110 4.09 3.08 -7.49
CA GLU A 110 3.80 4.41 -6.95
C GLU A 110 3.09 5.21 -8.02
N ILE A 111 2.06 5.96 -7.63
CA ILE A 111 1.26 6.79 -8.54
C ILE A 111 1.24 8.24 -8.08
N GLU A 112 1.00 9.12 -9.04
CA GLU A 112 0.85 10.54 -8.77
C GLU A 112 -0.47 10.83 -8.05
N LYS A 113 -0.47 11.94 -7.31
CA LYS A 113 -1.63 12.41 -6.54
C LYS A 113 -2.88 12.54 -7.40
N GLU A 114 -2.74 13.03 -8.64
CA GLU A 114 -3.84 13.24 -9.58
C GLU A 114 -4.52 11.91 -9.93
N THR A 115 -3.74 10.90 -10.32
CA THR A 115 -4.23 9.54 -10.58
C THR A 115 -4.90 8.92 -9.34
N ALA A 116 -4.28 9.08 -8.17
CA ALA A 116 -4.87 8.57 -6.93
C ALA A 116 -6.21 9.26 -6.61
N LEU A 117 -6.30 10.57 -6.86
CA LEU A 117 -7.52 11.35 -6.67
C LEU A 117 -8.63 10.92 -7.63
N THR A 118 -8.30 10.65 -8.90
CA THR A 118 -9.25 10.08 -9.86
C THR A 118 -9.88 8.80 -9.31
N TYR A 119 -9.07 7.85 -8.81
CA TYR A 119 -9.61 6.62 -8.21
C TYR A 119 -10.42 6.87 -6.93
N LEU A 120 -9.97 7.78 -6.06
CA LEU A 120 -10.63 8.05 -4.79
C LEU A 120 -11.93 8.86 -4.94
N LEU A 121 -12.10 9.60 -6.04
CA LEU A 121 -13.23 10.51 -6.27
C LEU A 121 -14.23 10.01 -7.33
N GLU A 122 -13.76 9.42 -8.42
CA GLU A 122 -14.60 9.07 -9.59
C GLU A 122 -15.13 7.64 -9.54
N ASP A 123 -14.32 6.68 -9.09
CA ASP A 123 -14.74 5.29 -8.95
C ASP A 123 -15.73 5.20 -7.77
N LYS A 124 -16.95 4.73 -8.04
CA LYS A 124 -18.07 4.63 -7.09
C LYS A 124 -17.60 4.06 -5.74
N LYS A 125 -17.26 4.98 -4.82
CA LYS A 125 -16.82 4.80 -3.42
C LYS A 125 -15.89 3.59 -3.22
N LEU A 126 -14.60 3.78 -3.50
CA LEU A 126 -13.59 2.91 -2.89
C LEU A 126 -13.83 2.82 -1.38
N ILE A 127 -13.85 1.59 -0.86
CA ILE A 127 -14.10 1.32 0.57
C ILE A 127 -12.77 1.42 1.31
N ARG A 128 -12.74 2.21 2.39
CA ARG A 128 -11.57 2.22 3.29
C ARG A 128 -11.53 0.92 4.09
N GLU A 129 -10.43 0.20 3.98
CA GLU A 129 -10.17 -1.01 4.79
C GLU A 129 -9.60 -0.60 6.16
N PRO A 130 -9.93 -1.36 7.22
CA PRO A 130 -9.46 -1.04 8.56
C PRO A 130 -7.95 -1.23 8.69
N SER A 131 -7.30 -0.33 9.45
CA SER A 131 -5.88 -0.43 9.72
C SER A 131 -5.56 -1.50 10.77
N LYS A 132 -4.57 -2.34 10.48
CA LYS A 132 -3.93 -3.24 11.46
C LYS A 132 -2.44 -2.99 11.48
N ILE A 133 -2.04 -1.98 12.26
CA ILE A 133 -0.67 -1.53 12.40
C ILE A 133 -0.23 -1.73 13.85
N TYR A 134 0.92 -2.37 14.03
CA TYR A 134 1.50 -2.79 15.30
C TYR A 134 2.77 -1.99 15.59
N LEU A 135 2.72 -0.67 15.41
CA LEU A 135 3.82 0.21 15.82
C LEU A 135 3.92 0.12 17.35
N GLU A 136 4.90 -0.63 17.84
CA GLU A 136 5.27 -0.51 19.24
C GLU A 136 5.78 0.91 19.48
N ALA A 137 5.21 1.57 20.49
CA ALA A 137 5.78 2.82 20.99
C ALA A 137 7.22 2.52 21.39
N SER A 138 8.17 3.07 20.65
CA SER A 138 9.57 3.03 21.04
C SER A 138 9.66 3.65 22.44
N LYS A 139 10.00 2.83 23.44
CA LYS A 139 10.32 3.30 24.80
C LYS A 139 11.59 4.15 24.78
#